data_AF-A0A6S7EAY9-F1
#
_entry.id   AF-A0A6S7EAY9-F1
#
_cell.length_a   1.000
_cell.length_b   1.000
_cell.length_c   1.000
_cell.angle_alpha   90.00
_cell.angle_beta   90.00
_cell.angle_gamma   90.00
#
_symmetry.space_group_name_H-M   'P 1'
#
loop_
_entity.id
_entity.type
_entity.pdbx_description
1 polymer ?
#
loop_
_entity_poly.entity_id
_entity_poly.type
_entity_poly.pdbx_seq_one_letter_code
_entity_poly.pdbx_strand_id
1 'polypeptide(L)' 'MWRCRNCGLGIMFSVVDPEIDEAGCFFMCPGCDYRNKLINVGPYGDDDPISVAQADD' A
#
# COMPACT_ATOMS: atom_id res chain seq x y z
N MET A 1 4.43 7.00 -6.03
CA MET A 1 4.00 5.91 -6.93
C MET A 1 4.28 4.59 -6.24
N TRP A 2 3.33 3.66 -6.27
CA TRP A 2 3.54 2.28 -5.88
C TRP A 2 3.95 1.42 -7.07
N ARG A 3 4.53 0.25 -6.82
CA ARG A 3 4.89 -0.74 -7.82
C ARG A 3 4.37 -2.11 -7.39
N CYS A 4 3.61 -2.77 -8.26
CA CYS A 4 3.18 -4.13 -7.97
C CYS A 4 4.39 -5.07 -7.93
N ARG A 5 4.52 -5.85 -6.85
CA ARG A 5 5.60 -6.84 -6.68
C ARG A 5 5.45 -8.08 -7.58
N ASN A 6 4.25 -8.34 -8.10
CA ASN A 6 3.99 -9.49 -8.96
C ASN A 6 4.15 -9.16 -10.46
N CYS A 7 3.42 -8.15 -10.96
CA CYS A 7 3.47 -7.79 -12.39
C CYS A 7 4.40 -6.62 -12.72
N GLY A 8 4.97 -5.94 -11.72
CA GLY A 8 5.88 -4.81 -11.92
C GLY A 8 5.19 -3.48 -12.31
N LEU A 9 3.86 -3.45 -12.43
CA LEU A 9 3.10 -2.28 -12.84
C LEU A 9 3.31 -1.10 -11.87
N GLY A 10 3.63 0.07 -12.43
CA GLY A 10 3.66 1.33 -11.69
C GLY A 10 2.26 1.89 -11.49
N ILE A 11 1.91 2.21 -10.25
CA ILE A 11 0.56 2.56 -9.82
C ILE A 11 0.63 3.91 -9.11
N MET A 12 -0.17 4.88 -9.55
CA MET A 12 -0.25 6.16 -8.86
C MET A 12 -1.01 6.00 -7.55
N PHE A 13 -0.57 6.71 -6.50
CA PHE A 13 -1.19 6.65 -5.18
C PHE A 13 -2.68 7.05 -5.21
N SER A 14 -3.07 7.91 -6.14
CA SER A 14 -4.44 8.39 -6.32
C SER A 14 -5.38 7.40 -7.03
N VAL A 15 -4.87 6.28 -7.56
CA VAL A 15 -5.65 5.32 -8.37
C VAL A 15 -6.12 4.14 -7.52
N VAL A 16 -5.55 3.95 -6.34
CA VAL A 16 -5.87 2.84 -5.43
C VAL A 16 -5.89 3.35 -4.00
N ASP A 17 -6.97 3.06 -3.29
CA ASP A 17 -7.04 3.30 -1.85
C ASP A 17 -6.40 2.11 -1.11
N PRO A 18 -5.44 2.36 -0.20
CA PRO A 18 -4.88 1.31 0.62
C PRO A 18 -5.90 0.85 1.67
N GLU A 19 -5.98 -0.46 1.87
CA GLU A 19 -6.82 -1.10 2.87
C GLU A 19 -5.98 -1.57 4.06
N ILE A 20 -6.64 -1.78 5.20
CA ILE A 20 -6.02 -2.28 6.43
C ILE A 20 -6.83 -3.48 6.91
N ASP A 21 -6.18 -4.61 7.13
CA ASP A 21 -6.77 -5.78 7.76
C ASP A 21 -5.86 -6.34 8.88
N GLU A 22 -6.19 -7.54 9.37
CA GLU A 22 -5.43 -8.23 10.42
C GLU A 22 -3.96 -8.51 10.07
N ALA A 23 -3.60 -8.56 8.77
CA ALA A 23 -2.23 -8.75 8.30
C ALA A 23 -1.49 -7.42 8.04
N GLY A 24 -2.17 -6.28 8.19
CA GLY A 24 -1.64 -4.93 8.06
C GLY A 24 -2.15 -4.18 6.83
N CYS A 25 -1.43 -3.11 6.46
CA CYS A 25 -1.82 -2.26 5.34
C CYS A 25 -1.45 -2.92 4.00
N PHE A 26 -2.31 -2.80 2.99
CA PHE A 26 -2.07 -3.34 1.65
C PHE A 26 -2.83 -2.56 0.57
N PHE A 27 -2.51 -2.82 -0.69
CA PHE A 27 -3.36 -2.44 -1.82
C PHE A 27 -3.45 -3.59 -2.83
N MET A 28 -4.57 -3.67 -3.54
CA MET A 28 -4.78 -4.63 -4.63
C MET A 28 -4.27 -4.05 -5.95
N CYS A 29 -3.47 -4.82 -6.70
CA CYS A 29 -2.98 -4.37 -7.99
C CYS A 29 -4.12 -4.36 -9.03
N PRO A 30 -4.43 -3.23 -9.68
CA PRO A 30 -5.51 -3.18 -10.67
C PRO A 30 -5.19 -3.96 -11.97
N GLY A 31 -3.92 -4.34 -12.18
CA GLY A 31 -3.49 -5.08 -13.38
C GLY A 31 -3.46 -6.60 -13.22
N CYS A 32 -3.26 -7.13 -12.01
CA CYS A 32 -3.12 -8.58 -11.79
C CYS A 32 -3.76 -9.10 -10.50
N ASP A 33 -4.53 -8.25 -9.80
CA ASP A 33 -5.21 -8.55 -8.54
C ASP A 33 -4.28 -9.02 -7.40
N TYR A 34 -2.97 -8.84 -7.55
CA TYR A 34 -2.02 -9.23 -6.52
C TYR A 34 -2.10 -8.27 -5.33
N ARG A 35 -2.12 -8.85 -4.13
CA ARG A 35 -2.08 -8.11 -2.86
C ARG A 35 -0.66 -7.63 -2.56
N ASN A 36 -0.46 -6.32 -2.55
CA ASN A 36 0.83 -5.69 -2.27
C ASN A 36 0.85 -5.16 -0.84
N LYS A 37 1.74 -5.71 -0.02
CA LYS A 37 1.93 -5.27 1.37
C LYS A 37 2.49 -3.84 1.43
N LEU A 38 1.94 -3.05 2.34
CA LEU A 38 2.40 -1.72 2.73
C LEU A 38 2.88 -1.75 4.18
N ILE A 39 3.75 -0.81 4.53
CA ILE A 39 4.20 -0.53 5.88
C ILE A 39 3.66 0.83 6.32
N ASN A 40 3.24 0.93 7.58
CA ASN A 40 2.92 2.22 8.18
C ASN A 40 4.24 2.94 8.48
N VAL A 41 4.40 4.15 7.91
CA VAL A 41 5.53 5.06 8.11
C VAL A 41 5.11 6.37 8.77
N GLY A 42 3.83 6.51 9.14
CA GLY A 42 3.29 7.68 9.81
C GLY A 42 3.67 7.74 11.30
N PRO A 43 3.55 8.93 11.91
CA PRO A 43 3.65 9.05 13.36
C PRO A 43 2.56 8.20 14.01
N TYR A 44 2.91 7.48 15.08
CA TYR A 44 1.93 6.76 15.88
C TYR A 44 1.10 7.78 16.67
N GLY A 45 -0.13 8.03 16.24
CA GLY A 45 -1.09 8.88 16.93
C GLY A 45 -2.50 8.68 16.37
N ASP A 46 -3.49 8.59 17.25
CA ASP A 46 -4.91 8.32 16.93
C ASP A 46 -5.55 9.40 16.03
N ASP A 47 -4.92 10.57 15.89
CA ASP A 47 -5.47 11.77 15.25
C ASP A 47 -4.86 12.06 13.87
N ASP A 48 -3.77 11.38 13.48
CA ASP A 48 -3.06 11.65 12.22
C ASP A 48 -3.43 10.63 11.13
N PRO A 49 -3.63 11.06 9.86
CA PRO A 49 -3.89 10.16 8.76
C PRO A 49 -2.74 9.15 8.59
N ILE A 50 -3.08 7.87 8.51
CA ILE A 50 -2.09 6.80 8.36
C ILE A 50 -1.24 7.05 7.11
N SER A 51 0.06 7.22 7.31
CA SER A 51 1.00 7.37 6.20
C SER A 51 1.58 6.01 5.88
N VAL A 52 1.32 5.51 4.68
CA VAL A 52 1.76 4.17 4.26
C VAL A 52 2.79 4.25 3.13
N ALA A 53 3.80 3.38 3.19
CA ALA A 53 4.81 3.22 2.16
C ALA A 53 4.89 1.75 1.71
N GLN A 54 5.45 1.51 0.52
CA GLN A 54 5.91 0.16 0.19
C GLN A 54 7.28 -0.06 0.81
N ALA A 55 7.46 -1.20 1.48
CA ALA A 55 8.80 -1.60 1.90
C ALA A 55 9.66 -1.85 0.64
N ASP A 56 10.89 -1.35 0.64
CA ASP A 56 11.95 -1.89 -0.22
C ASP A 56 12.18 -3.33 0.26
N ASP A 57 12.09 -4.29 -0.64
CA ASP A 57 12.38 -5.70 -0.36
C ASP A 57 13.89 -5.93 -0.44
#